data_AF-A0A6Y5LE79-F1
#
_entry.id   AF-A0A6Y5LE79-F1
#
_cell.length_a   1.000
_cell.length_b   1.000
_cell.length_c   1.000
_cell.angle_alpha   90.00
_cell.angle_beta   90.00
_cell.angle_gamma   90.00
#
_symmetry.space_group_name_H-M   'P 1'
#
loop_
_entity.id
_entity.type
_entity.pdbx_description
1 polymer ?
#
loop_
_entity_poly.entity_id
_entity_poly.type
_entity_poly.pdbx_seq_one_letter_code
_entity_poly.pdbx_strand_id
1 'polypeptide(L)'
;MIKFQDFRERYSEVLKAEDEERESFQQVAGMIVRHFENSLDLEYSQYPATFSGNPAENNISLSYVSIVTEKEDRHVELKELRPDEKGDLSFYVCLTVDKSTMSYPKKTLYARLLLRCNGDGFTVTVGEDVFETDLSKSPTEADLAGISEAAKHVMLIELDSDIPKRKY
;
A
#
# COMPACT_ATOMS: atom_id res chain seq x y z
N MET A 1 39.85 21.05 15.20
CA MET A 1 39.14 22.01 14.33
C MET A 1 38.35 21.18 13.33
N ILE A 2 37.02 21.31 13.34
CA ILE A 2 36.14 20.60 12.41
C ILE A 2 36.25 21.25 11.03
N LYS A 3 36.40 20.43 9.97
CA LYS A 3 36.52 20.85 8.58
C LYS A 3 35.20 20.61 7.85
N PHE A 4 34.99 21.33 6.75
CA PHE A 4 33.83 21.10 5.87
C PHE A 4 33.75 19.67 5.34
N GLN A 5 34.90 18.99 5.19
CA GLN A 5 34.96 17.58 4.79
C GLN A 5 34.28 16.66 5.82
N ASP A 6 34.43 16.95 7.12
CA ASP A 6 33.80 16.16 8.19
C ASP A 6 32.26 16.24 8.09
N PHE A 7 31.72 17.39 7.69
CA PHE A 7 30.27 17.54 7.43
C PHE A 7 29.81 16.76 6.21
N ARG A 8 30.61 16.70 5.14
CA ARG A 8 30.28 15.93 3.92
C ARG A 8 30.27 14.44 4.18
N GLU A 9 31.25 13.94 4.92
CA GLU A 9 31.32 12.55 5.33
C GLU A 9 30.11 12.19 6.17
N ARG A 10 29.78 13.01 7.18
CA ARG A 10 28.59 12.79 8.00
C ARG A 10 27.30 12.84 7.22
N TYR A 11 27.16 13.78 6.28
CA TYR A 11 25.98 13.87 5.42
C TYR A 11 25.85 12.66 4.49
N SER A 12 26.98 12.12 4.00
CA SER A 12 26.97 10.91 3.17
C SER A 12 26.50 9.68 3.95
N GLU A 13 26.87 9.58 5.24
CA GLU A 13 26.35 8.54 6.14
C GLU A 13 24.84 8.67 6.36
N VAL A 14 24.33 9.90 6.51
CA VAL A 14 22.89 10.18 6.67
C VAL A 14 22.12 9.73 5.42
N LEU A 15 22.58 10.14 4.23
CA LEU A 15 21.94 9.75 2.96
C LEU A 15 21.88 8.23 2.78
N LYS A 16 22.97 7.53 3.15
CA LYS A 16 23.02 6.07 3.07
C LYS A 16 22.00 5.41 4.02
N ALA A 17 21.88 5.92 5.24
CA ALA A 17 20.91 5.43 6.20
C ALA A 17 19.46 5.67 5.75
N GLU A 18 19.18 6.85 5.19
CA GLU A 18 17.86 7.19 4.62
C GLU A 18 17.50 6.28 3.43
N ASP A 19 18.46 6.00 2.54
CA ASP A 19 18.24 5.09 1.41
C ASP A 19 17.98 3.64 1.88
N GLU A 20 18.74 3.14 2.85
CA GLU A 20 18.55 1.80 3.44
C GLU A 20 17.19 1.67 4.15
N GLU A 21 16.82 2.67 4.94
CA GLU A 21 15.53 2.71 5.62
C GLU A 21 14.38 2.70 4.62
N ARG A 22 14.47 3.56 3.59
CA ARG A 22 13.49 3.63 2.52
C ARG A 22 13.32 2.29 1.81
N GLU A 23 14.41 1.64 1.42
CA GLU A 23 14.37 0.33 0.77
C GLU A 23 13.67 -0.72 1.65
N SER A 24 13.94 -0.70 2.96
CA SER A 24 13.30 -1.60 3.91
C SER A 24 11.79 -1.38 3.99
N PHE A 25 11.33 -0.12 4.04
CA PHE A 25 9.90 0.19 4.02
C PHE A 25 9.23 -0.26 2.73
N GLN A 26 9.86 0.02 1.58
CA GLN A 26 9.34 -0.37 0.27
C GLN A 26 9.23 -1.89 0.11
N GLN A 27 10.21 -2.63 0.63
CA GLN A 27 10.20 -4.08 0.62
C GLN A 27 9.04 -4.63 1.44
N VAL A 28 8.84 -4.16 2.68
CA VAL A 28 7.75 -4.64 3.55
C VAL A 28 6.38 -4.27 2.98
N ALA A 29 6.20 -3.02 2.51
CA ALA A 29 4.97 -2.61 1.84
C ALA A 29 4.68 -3.48 0.60
N GLY A 30 5.70 -3.77 -0.21
CA GLY A 30 5.57 -4.67 -1.37
C GLY A 30 5.18 -6.09 -0.99
N MET A 31 5.73 -6.63 0.11
CA MET A 31 5.36 -7.96 0.62
C MET A 31 3.89 -7.99 1.08
N ILE A 32 3.44 -6.97 1.79
CA ILE A 32 2.04 -6.84 2.24
C ILE A 32 1.09 -6.78 1.04
N VAL A 33 1.33 -5.89 0.08
CA VAL A 33 0.47 -5.71 -1.11
C VAL A 33 0.39 -7.02 -1.92
N ARG A 34 1.55 -7.66 -2.15
CA ARG A 34 1.61 -8.90 -2.93
C ARG A 34 0.90 -10.05 -2.21
N HIS A 35 1.05 -10.16 -0.90
CA HIS A 35 0.35 -11.18 -0.12
C HIS A 35 -1.16 -10.94 -0.16
N PHE A 36 -1.61 -9.69 0.02
CA PHE A 36 -3.01 -9.32 -0.09
C PHE A 36 -3.60 -9.71 -1.46
N GLU A 37 -2.94 -9.36 -2.56
CA GLU A 37 -3.33 -9.72 -3.92
C GLU A 37 -3.46 -11.23 -4.10
N ASN A 38 -2.46 -12.01 -3.67
CA ASN A 38 -2.48 -13.47 -3.75
C ASN A 38 -3.58 -14.11 -2.88
N SER A 39 -3.98 -13.45 -1.78
CA SER A 39 -4.97 -13.98 -0.84
C SER A 39 -6.43 -13.83 -1.31
N LEU A 40 -6.66 -13.16 -2.45
CA LEU A 40 -7.99 -12.84 -2.96
C LEU A 40 -8.50 -13.79 -4.04
N ASP A 41 -7.68 -14.77 -4.49
CA ASP A 41 -8.01 -15.69 -5.58
C ASP A 41 -8.61 -14.96 -6.81
N LEU A 42 -7.89 -13.92 -7.26
CA LEU A 42 -8.39 -13.02 -8.30
C LEU A 42 -8.48 -13.71 -9.66
N GLU A 43 -9.57 -13.46 -10.37
CA GLU A 43 -9.69 -13.85 -11.77
C GLU A 43 -8.61 -13.17 -12.62
N TYR A 44 -8.22 -13.81 -13.72
CA TYR A 44 -7.33 -13.17 -14.67
C TYR A 44 -7.99 -11.88 -15.18
N SER A 45 -7.30 -10.76 -14.99
CA SER A 45 -7.75 -9.47 -15.49
C SER A 45 -7.90 -9.53 -17.01
N GLN A 46 -9.14 -9.58 -17.50
CA GLN A 46 -9.46 -9.50 -18.93
C GLN A 46 -9.63 -8.05 -19.39
N TYR A 47 -9.23 -7.07 -18.57
CA TYR A 47 -9.42 -5.66 -18.90
C TYR A 47 -8.78 -5.30 -20.23
N PRO A 48 -9.55 -4.85 -21.23
CA PRO A 48 -8.97 -4.10 -22.32
C PRO A 48 -8.60 -2.72 -21.78
N ALA A 49 -7.32 -2.37 -21.80
CA ALA A 49 -6.86 -0.99 -21.69
C ALA A 49 -7.45 -0.17 -22.84
N THR A 50 -8.65 0.40 -22.70
CA THR A 50 -9.30 1.20 -23.76
C THR A 50 -10.18 2.25 -23.06
N PHE A 51 -10.23 3.55 -23.39
CA PHE A 51 -9.91 4.31 -24.59
C PHE A 51 -9.20 5.61 -24.19
N SER A 52 -7.88 5.67 -24.35
CA SER A 52 -7.17 6.92 -24.57
C SER A 52 -6.36 6.70 -25.84
N GLY A 53 -6.59 7.52 -26.86
CA GLY A 53 -5.91 7.40 -28.15
C GLY A 53 -4.40 7.66 -28.10
N ASN A 54 -3.80 7.71 -26.91
CA ASN A 54 -2.40 8.04 -26.69
C ASN A 54 -1.63 6.85 -26.06
N PRO A 55 -0.88 6.06 -26.85
CA PRO A 55 -0.17 4.87 -26.38
C PRO A 55 0.86 5.12 -25.27
N ALA A 56 1.36 6.35 -25.13
CA ALA A 56 2.33 6.72 -24.09
C ALA A 56 1.71 6.87 -22.68
N GLU A 57 0.39 7.06 -22.60
CA GLU A 57 -0.38 7.12 -21.33
C GLU A 57 -0.99 5.77 -20.95
N ASN A 58 -0.93 4.79 -21.85
CA ASN A 58 -1.68 3.53 -21.79
C ASN A 58 -0.97 2.37 -21.05
N ASN A 59 -0.02 2.67 -20.16
CA ASN A 59 0.72 1.66 -19.38
C ASN A 59 0.20 1.49 -17.95
N ILE A 60 -1.09 1.70 -17.71
CA ILE A 60 -1.71 1.30 -16.45
C ILE A 60 -2.12 -0.16 -16.61
N SER A 61 -1.26 -1.07 -16.18
CA SER A 61 -1.67 -2.44 -15.87
C SER A 61 -2.70 -2.35 -14.74
N LEU A 62 -3.98 -2.34 -15.07
CA LEU A 62 -5.07 -2.29 -14.10
C LEU A 62 -5.12 -3.65 -13.39
N SER A 63 -4.25 -3.83 -12.39
CA SER A 63 -4.45 -4.87 -11.38
C SER A 63 -5.68 -4.48 -10.55
N TYR A 64 -6.42 -5.49 -10.10
CA TYR A 64 -7.48 -5.29 -9.11
C TYR A 64 -6.92 -4.68 -7.83
N VAL A 65 -5.65 -4.95 -7.52
CA VAL A 65 -4.95 -4.42 -6.35
C VAL A 65 -3.96 -3.35 -6.78
N SER A 66 -3.97 -2.22 -6.08
CA SER A 66 -3.00 -1.14 -6.29
C SER A 66 -2.61 -0.48 -4.98
N ILE A 67 -1.54 0.31 -5.03
CA ILE A 67 -1.10 1.14 -3.91
C ILE A 67 -1.21 2.63 -4.30
N VAL A 68 -1.67 3.44 -3.34
CA VAL A 68 -1.74 4.91 -3.42
C VAL A 68 -1.35 5.52 -2.07
N THR A 69 -0.96 6.78 -2.06
CA THR A 69 -0.61 7.52 -0.84
C THR A 69 -1.81 8.27 -0.25
N GLU A 70 -2.73 8.73 -1.09
CA GLU A 70 -4.00 9.36 -0.69
C GLU A 70 -5.20 8.69 -1.38
N LYS A 71 -6.40 8.84 -0.82
CA LYS A 71 -7.62 8.33 -1.48
C LYS A 71 -7.84 9.09 -2.79
N GLU A 72 -8.31 8.39 -3.81
CA GLU A 72 -8.56 8.93 -5.15
C GLU A 72 -7.31 9.41 -5.92
N ASP A 73 -6.11 9.24 -5.35
CA ASP A 73 -4.86 9.51 -6.07
C ASP A 73 -4.63 8.53 -7.21
N ARG A 74 -3.74 8.93 -8.12
CA ARG A 74 -3.21 8.03 -9.14
C ARG A 74 -2.39 6.92 -8.48
N HIS A 75 -2.35 5.77 -9.14
CA HIS A 75 -1.49 4.67 -8.73
C HIS A 75 -0.04 5.16 -8.57
N VAL A 76 0.55 4.80 -7.43
CA VAL A 76 1.94 5.12 -7.08
C VAL A 76 2.77 3.85 -7.24
N GLU A 77 3.96 3.96 -7.83
CA GLU A 77 4.87 2.81 -7.86
C GLU A 77 5.49 2.58 -6.47
N LEU A 78 5.76 1.32 -6.08
CA LEU A 78 6.40 1.01 -4.78
C LEU A 78 7.68 1.82 -4.53
N LYS A 79 8.47 2.07 -5.59
CA LYS A 79 9.72 2.84 -5.54
C LYS A 79 9.53 4.32 -5.17
N GLU A 80 8.31 4.84 -5.28
CA GLU A 80 7.95 6.23 -5.01
C GLU A 80 7.49 6.44 -3.56
N LEU A 81 7.20 5.36 -2.82
CA LEU A 81 6.87 5.45 -1.39
C LEU A 81 8.04 6.02 -0.60
N ARG A 82 7.73 6.95 0.31
CA ARG A 82 8.67 7.60 1.21
C ARG A 82 8.04 7.71 2.60
N PRO A 83 8.75 7.33 3.68
CA PRO A 83 8.35 7.69 5.03
C PRO A 83 8.26 9.21 5.18
N ASP A 84 7.40 9.65 6.10
CA ASP A 84 7.28 11.06 6.46
C ASP A 84 8.41 11.53 7.39
N GLU A 85 8.37 12.81 7.80
CA GLU A 85 9.37 13.40 8.71
C GLU A 85 9.43 12.72 10.08
N LYS A 86 8.42 11.92 10.45
CA LYS A 86 8.37 11.16 11.70
C LYS A 86 8.88 9.73 11.52
N GLY A 87 9.25 9.34 10.29
CA GLY A 87 9.65 7.98 9.95
C GLY A 87 8.46 7.02 9.79
N ASP A 88 7.25 7.54 9.59
CA ASP A 88 6.06 6.74 9.37
C ASP A 88 5.75 6.69 7.85
N LEU A 89 5.51 5.49 7.30
CA LEU A 89 5.03 5.33 5.92
C LEU A 89 3.52 5.04 5.93
N SER A 90 2.73 6.03 5.53
CA SER A 90 1.27 5.88 5.33
C SER A 90 0.95 5.62 3.86
N PHE A 91 0.14 4.62 3.59
CA PHE A 91 -0.34 4.31 2.24
C PHE A 91 -1.70 3.60 2.30
N TYR A 92 -2.31 3.39 1.14
CA TYR A 92 -3.53 2.60 1.01
C TYR A 92 -3.27 1.39 0.11
N VAL A 93 -3.70 0.22 0.59
CA VAL A 93 -3.94 -0.92 -0.29
C VAL A 93 -5.34 -0.72 -0.87
N CYS A 94 -5.43 -0.71 -2.19
CA CYS A 94 -6.67 -0.51 -2.91
C CYS A 94 -7.14 -1.82 -3.52
N LEU A 95 -8.45 -2.05 -3.52
CA LEU A 95 -9.09 -3.13 -4.26
C LEU A 95 -10.19 -2.56 -5.14
N THR A 96 -10.06 -2.70 -6.45
CA THR A 96 -11.14 -2.39 -7.39
C THR A 96 -12.07 -3.58 -7.47
N VAL A 97 -13.36 -3.38 -7.19
CA VAL A 97 -14.41 -4.39 -7.32
C VAL A 97 -15.39 -4.00 -8.42
N ASP A 98 -15.91 -5.00 -9.12
CA ASP A 98 -16.97 -4.85 -10.12
C ASP A 98 -17.95 -6.02 -10.07
N LYS A 99 -19.10 -5.86 -10.75
CA LYS A 99 -20.11 -6.93 -10.84
C LYS A 99 -19.69 -8.03 -11.83
N SER A 100 -18.91 -7.62 -12.83
CA SER A 100 -18.24 -8.45 -13.81
C SER A 100 -17.12 -7.64 -14.43
N THR A 101 -16.12 -8.32 -15.01
CA THR A 101 -14.91 -7.72 -15.59
C THR A 101 -15.18 -6.61 -16.63
N MET A 102 -16.35 -6.62 -17.28
CA MET A 102 -16.77 -5.65 -18.29
C MET A 102 -17.84 -4.65 -17.81
N SER A 103 -18.21 -4.68 -16.52
CA SER A 103 -19.29 -3.86 -15.98
C SER A 103 -18.83 -2.50 -15.45
N TYR A 104 -19.74 -1.53 -15.52
CA TYR A 104 -19.63 -0.21 -14.89
C TYR A 104 -20.93 0.09 -14.12
N PRO A 105 -20.88 0.87 -13.01
CA PRO A 105 -19.69 1.50 -12.43
C PRO A 105 -18.79 0.51 -11.67
N LYS A 106 -17.50 0.82 -11.64
CA LYS A 106 -16.52 0.14 -10.78
C LYS A 106 -16.40 0.89 -9.46
N LYS A 107 -16.07 0.18 -8.39
CA LYS A 107 -15.80 0.80 -7.08
C LYS A 107 -14.40 0.43 -6.62
N THR A 108 -13.65 1.42 -6.17
CA THR A 108 -12.36 1.18 -5.50
C THR A 108 -12.57 1.28 -4.00
N LEU A 109 -12.12 0.27 -3.27
CA LEU A 109 -12.13 0.18 -1.82
C LEU A 109 -10.73 0.44 -1.30
N TYR A 110 -10.63 1.04 -0.12
CA TYR A 110 -9.36 1.51 0.42
C TYR A 110 -9.16 1.01 1.85
N ALA A 111 -8.08 0.26 2.08
CA ALA A 111 -7.58 -0.02 3.43
C ALA A 111 -6.35 0.84 3.67
N ARG A 112 -6.41 1.75 4.66
CA ARG A 112 -5.25 2.54 5.08
C ARG A 112 -4.30 1.65 5.88
N LEU A 113 -3.02 1.71 5.56
CA LEU A 113 -1.95 1.09 6.30
C LEU A 113 -0.94 2.15 6.76
N LEU A 114 -0.44 1.98 7.98
CA LEU A 114 0.65 2.77 8.54
C LEU A 114 1.78 1.81 8.92
N LEU A 115 2.96 2.02 8.36
CA LEU A 115 4.19 1.33 8.75
C LEU A 115 5.03 2.27 9.58
N ARG A 116 5.45 1.83 10.77
CA ARG A 116 6.40 2.54 11.63
C ARG A 116 7.59 1.66 11.95
N CYS A 117 8.81 2.15 11.76
CA CYS A 117 10.00 1.41 12.17
C CYS A 117 10.10 1.34 13.71
N ASN A 118 10.29 0.14 14.27
CA ASN A 118 10.39 -0.08 15.71
C ASN A 118 11.67 -0.87 16.09
N GLY A 119 12.83 -0.29 15.78
CA GLY A 119 14.12 -0.93 16.03
C GLY A 119 14.47 -1.91 14.91
N ASP A 120 14.34 -3.21 15.16
CA ASP A 120 14.70 -4.26 14.20
C ASP A 120 13.55 -4.72 13.31
N GLY A 121 12.38 -4.10 13.42
CA GLY A 121 11.17 -4.45 12.69
C GLY A 121 10.29 -3.25 12.36
N PHE A 122 9.00 -3.53 12.14
CA PHE A 122 7.98 -2.54 11.86
C PHE A 122 6.74 -2.83 12.71
N THR A 123 6.08 -1.79 13.20
CA THR A 123 4.67 -1.88 13.61
C THR A 123 3.81 -1.52 12.41
N VAL A 124 2.79 -2.35 12.15
CA VAL A 124 1.80 -2.10 11.09
C VAL A 124 0.45 -1.88 11.74
N THR A 125 -0.16 -0.77 11.38
CA THR A 125 -1.56 -0.48 11.72
C THR A 125 -2.41 -0.56 10.46
N VAL A 126 -3.55 -1.25 10.54
CA VAL A 126 -4.52 -1.40 9.45
C VAL A 126 -5.84 -0.75 9.86
N GLY A 127 -6.38 0.09 8.98
CA GLY A 127 -7.52 0.96 9.30
C GLY A 127 -7.11 2.07 10.28
N GLU A 128 -8.07 2.92 10.68
CA GLU A 128 -7.88 3.88 11.77
C GLU A 128 -7.79 3.12 13.11
N ASP A 129 -6.68 2.43 13.33
CA ASP A 129 -6.35 1.62 14.52
C ASP A 129 -7.25 0.38 14.74
N VAL A 130 -7.78 -0.21 13.65
CA VAL A 130 -8.64 -1.40 13.73
C VAL A 130 -7.84 -2.66 14.09
N PHE A 131 -6.62 -2.75 13.58
CA PHE A 131 -5.71 -3.86 13.81
C PHE A 131 -4.28 -3.34 13.87
N GLU A 132 -3.50 -3.83 14.83
CA GLU A 132 -2.09 -3.50 14.98
C GLU A 132 -1.29 -4.78 15.21
N THR A 133 -0.17 -4.92 14.51
CA THR A 133 0.77 -6.03 14.70
C THR A 133 2.20 -5.58 14.47
N ASP A 134 3.13 -6.22 15.16
CA ASP A 134 4.54 -6.07 14.86
C ASP A 134 4.97 -7.08 13.78
N LEU A 135 5.90 -6.64 12.93
CA LEU A 135 6.53 -7.38 11.88
C LEU A 135 8.04 -7.32 12.06
N SER A 136 8.72 -8.41 11.75
CA SER A 136 10.17 -8.33 11.51
C SER A 136 10.45 -7.69 10.14
N LYS A 137 11.71 -7.34 9.87
CA LYS A 137 12.17 -6.95 8.51
C LYS A 137 11.95 -8.02 7.44
N SER A 138 11.67 -9.26 7.84
CA SER A 138 11.31 -10.36 6.93
C SER A 138 10.04 -11.04 7.46
N PRO A 139 8.86 -10.41 7.26
CA PRO A 139 7.58 -10.90 7.74
C PRO A 139 7.34 -12.35 7.34
N THR A 140 6.77 -13.14 8.26
CA THR A 140 6.32 -14.50 7.93
C THR A 140 4.99 -14.45 7.17
N GLU A 141 4.64 -15.54 6.51
CA GLU A 141 3.33 -15.67 5.83
C GLU A 141 2.16 -15.47 6.79
N ALA A 142 2.27 -15.98 8.02
CA ALA A 142 1.24 -15.81 9.05
C ALA A 142 1.04 -14.33 9.42
N ASP A 143 2.12 -13.55 9.52
CA ASP A 143 2.04 -12.13 9.84
C ASP A 143 1.35 -11.35 8.70
N LEU A 144 1.73 -11.65 7.45
CA LEU A 144 1.12 -11.04 6.27
C LEU A 144 -0.35 -11.44 6.09
N ALA A 145 -0.70 -12.66 6.46
CA ALA A 145 -2.09 -13.14 6.45
C ALA A 145 -2.97 -12.35 7.42
N GLY A 146 -2.51 -12.09 8.65
CA GLY A 146 -3.25 -11.26 9.61
C GLY A 146 -3.55 -9.86 9.07
N ILE A 147 -2.55 -9.21 8.47
CA ILE A 147 -2.69 -7.88 7.84
C ILE A 147 -3.67 -7.93 6.65
N SER A 148 -3.58 -8.99 5.83
CA SER A 148 -4.43 -9.14 4.65
C SER A 148 -5.90 -9.34 5.04
N GLU A 149 -6.18 -10.17 6.03
CA GLU A 149 -7.54 -10.35 6.56
C GLU A 149 -8.09 -9.09 7.21
N ALA A 150 -7.27 -8.35 7.98
CA ALA A 150 -7.67 -7.06 8.54
C ALA A 150 -8.03 -6.05 7.44
N ALA A 151 -7.24 -5.97 6.37
CA ALA A 151 -7.51 -5.09 5.23
C ALA A 151 -8.81 -5.46 4.51
N LYS A 152 -9.07 -6.76 4.29
CA LYS A 152 -10.34 -7.25 3.73
C LYS A 152 -11.52 -6.83 4.61
N HIS A 153 -11.41 -6.99 5.93
CA HIS A 153 -12.46 -6.58 6.86
C HIS A 153 -12.75 -5.08 6.80
N VAL A 154 -11.73 -4.22 6.73
CA VAL A 154 -11.91 -2.77 6.55
C VAL A 154 -12.67 -2.46 5.26
N MET A 155 -12.30 -3.09 4.15
CA MET A 155 -12.96 -2.91 2.86
C MET A 155 -14.41 -3.41 2.84
N LEU A 156 -14.70 -4.52 3.54
CA LEU A 156 -16.07 -5.04 3.69
C LEU A 156 -16.94 -4.09 4.51
N ILE A 157 -16.41 -3.50 5.60
CA ILE A 157 -17.13 -2.49 6.38
C ILE A 157 -17.47 -1.27 5.52
N GLU A 158 -16.54 -0.82 4.67
CA GLU A 158 -16.79 0.27 3.72
C GLU A 158 -17.94 -0.08 2.76
N LEU A 159 -17.94 -1.30 2.20
CA LEU A 159 -19.03 -1.77 1.33
C LEU A 159 -20.38 -1.84 2.06
N ASP A 160 -20.42 -2.38 3.28
CA ASP A 160 -21.65 -2.52 4.05
C ASP A 160 -22.25 -1.14 4.42
N SER A 161 -21.40 -0.13 4.60
CA SER A 161 -21.83 1.24 4.90
C SER A 161 -22.61 1.91 3.77
N ASP A 162 -22.38 1.47 2.52
CA ASP A 162 -23.06 1.96 1.33
C ASP A 162 -24.45 1.33 1.11
N ILE A 163 -24.77 0.25 1.83
CA ILE A 163 -26.07 -0.41 1.71
C ILE A 163 -27.15 0.55 2.25
N PRO A 164 -28.19 0.90 1.43
CA PRO A 164 -29.25 1.79 1.88
C PRO A 164 -29.97 1.21 3.11
N LYS A 165 -29.83 1.87 4.26
CA LYS A 165 -30.59 1.49 5.46
C LYS A 165 -32.06 1.77 5.22
N ARG A 166 -32.87 0.72 5.03
CA ARG A 166 -34.33 0.84 4.97
C ARG A 166 -34.82 1.36 6.32
N LYS A 167 -35.38 2.57 6.35
CA LYS A 167 -36.15 3.06 7.50
C LYS A 167 -37.47 2.29 7.52
N TYR A 168 -37.69 1.51 8.57
CA TYR A 168 -39.01 0.97 8.91
C TYR A 168 -39.79 2.00 9.74
#